data_AF-A0A3M7PH66-F1
#
_entry.id   AF-A0A3M7PH66-F1
#
_cell.length_a   1.000
_cell.length_b   1.000
_cell.length_c   1.000
_cell.angle_alpha   90.00
_cell.angle_beta   90.00
_cell.angle_gamma   90.00
#
_symmetry.space_group_name_H-M   'P 1'
#
loop_
_entity.id
_entity.type
_entity.pdbx_description
1 polymer ?
#
loop_
_entity_poly.entity_id
_entity_poly.type
_entity_poly.pdbx_seq_one_letter_code
_entity_poly.pdbx_strand_id
1 'polypeptide(L)'
;MVEEVNNDSDNRKENPDYVYTCDTGNLLYITATINVNGKTETLKLNIEGHVYEIEFLVIDHDDSDGLLGLDWFMRTGASLKPSERSLKFPCEEVYLEVSEKEYCNK
;
A
#
# COMPACT_ATOMS: atom_id res chain seq x y z
N MET A 1 -25.12 -35.00 34.59
CA MET A 1 -25.20 -34.70 33.15
C MET A 1 -25.28 -33.20 33.02
N VAL A 2 -24.17 -32.57 32.68
CA VAL A 2 -24.12 -31.17 32.23
C VAL A 2 -23.30 -31.25 30.95
N GLU A 3 -23.92 -30.85 29.85
CA GLU A 3 -23.40 -31.02 28.50
C GLU A 3 -22.16 -30.13 28.28
N GLU A 4 -21.12 -30.71 27.69
CA GLU A 4 -19.95 -29.97 27.23
C GLU A 4 -20.34 -29.09 26.05
N VAL A 5 -20.16 -27.77 26.20
CA VAL A 5 -20.37 -26.80 25.13
C VAL A 5 -19.09 -26.76 24.31
N ASN A 6 -19.04 -27.52 23.21
CA ASN A 6 -18.01 -27.41 22.20
C ASN A 6 -18.11 -26.05 21.52
N ASN A 7 -17.30 -25.09 21.97
CA ASN A 7 -17.09 -23.82 21.26
C ASN A 7 -16.01 -24.01 20.19
N ASP A 8 -16.33 -24.77 19.14
CA ASP A 8 -15.62 -24.66 17.87
C ASP A 8 -16.10 -23.40 17.16
N SER A 9 -15.74 -22.24 17.69
CA SER A 9 -15.78 -21.00 16.93
C SER A 9 -14.58 -21.03 15.98
N ASP A 10 -14.82 -21.55 14.79
CA ASP A 10 -13.91 -21.50 13.64
C ASP A 10 -13.56 -20.03 13.36
N ASN A 11 -12.48 -19.57 13.98
CA ASN A 11 -12.01 -18.19 13.95
C ASN A 11 -11.15 -17.97 12.69
N ARG A 12 -11.59 -18.53 11.56
CA ARG A 12 -11.06 -18.19 10.24
C ARG A 12 -11.46 -16.74 9.97
N LYS A 13 -10.63 -15.82 10.48
CA LYS A 13 -10.53 -14.46 9.94
C LYS A 13 -10.29 -14.64 8.46
N GLU A 14 -11.32 -14.43 7.66
CA GLU A 14 -11.17 -14.24 6.22
C GLU A 14 -10.16 -13.12 6.06
N ASN A 15 -8.93 -13.48 5.67
CA ASN A 15 -7.95 -12.49 5.26
C ASN A 15 -8.57 -11.80 4.04
N PRO A 16 -8.77 -10.47 4.07
CA PRO A 16 -9.35 -9.80 2.92
C PRO A 16 -8.41 -9.99 1.73
N ASP A 17 -8.94 -10.39 0.58
CA ASP A 17 -8.18 -10.38 -0.65
C ASP A 17 -7.92 -8.92 -1.04
N TYR A 18 -6.65 -8.51 -1.04
CA TYR A 18 -6.26 -7.17 -1.44
C TYR A 18 -5.66 -7.20 -2.85
N VAL A 19 -6.11 -6.26 -3.69
CA VAL A 19 -5.67 -6.10 -5.07
C VAL A 19 -4.52 -5.11 -5.11
N TYR A 20 -3.33 -5.58 -5.51
CA TYR A 20 -2.19 -4.73 -5.82
C TYR A 20 -1.94 -4.73 -7.34
N THR A 21 -1.45 -3.60 -7.86
CA THR A 21 -1.14 -3.42 -9.28
C THR A 21 0.30 -2.95 -9.39
N CYS A 22 1.21 -3.82 -9.84
CA CYS A 22 2.51 -3.42 -10.37
C CYS A 22 2.49 -3.59 -11.88
N ASP A 23 2.84 -2.54 -12.62
CA ASP A 23 2.87 -2.56 -14.07
C ASP A 23 4.32 -2.51 -14.55
N THR A 24 4.67 -3.43 -15.46
CA THR A 24 5.90 -3.36 -16.27
C THR A 24 5.61 -2.94 -17.72
N GLY A 25 4.42 -2.39 -18.00
CA GLY A 25 4.06 -1.87 -19.31
C GLY A 25 2.55 -1.72 -19.53
N ASN A 26 2.01 -0.57 -19.14
CA ASN A 26 0.73 0.03 -19.54
C ASN A 26 -0.55 -0.84 -19.47
N LEU A 27 -0.61 -1.92 -18.69
CA LEU A 27 -1.83 -2.71 -18.50
C LEU A 27 -1.96 -3.19 -17.05
N LEU A 28 -2.97 -2.71 -16.33
CA LEU A 28 -3.38 -3.25 -15.02
C LEU A 28 -3.75 -4.74 -15.18
N TYR A 29 -2.83 -5.64 -14.87
CA TYR A 29 -3.09 -7.07 -14.80
C TYR A 29 -3.41 -7.45 -13.35
N ILE A 30 -4.70 -7.64 -13.05
CA ILE A 30 -5.16 -8.09 -11.73
C ILE A 30 -5.21 -9.62 -11.78
N THR A 31 -4.15 -10.30 -11.36
CA THR A 31 -4.14 -11.78 -11.29
C THR A 31 -3.55 -12.36 -10.02
N ALA A 32 -3.12 -11.56 -9.05
CA ALA A 32 -2.53 -12.06 -7.81
C ALA A 32 -3.35 -11.64 -6.60
N THR A 33 -3.91 -12.63 -5.91
CA THR A 33 -4.29 -12.50 -4.50
C THR A 33 -3.01 -12.58 -3.66
N ILE A 34 -2.84 -11.64 -2.73
CA ILE A 34 -1.65 -11.56 -1.88
C ILE A 34 -2.04 -12.00 -0.47
N ASN A 35 -1.23 -12.88 0.12
CA ASN A 35 -1.37 -13.25 1.52
C ASN A 35 -0.91 -12.10 2.41
N VAL A 36 -1.83 -11.57 3.22
CA VAL A 36 -1.53 -10.56 4.24
C VAL A 36 -1.12 -11.25 5.54
N ASN A 37 0.09 -10.97 5.99
CA ASN A 37 0.67 -11.49 7.22
C ASN A 37 0.22 -10.70 8.46
N GLY A 38 -0.25 -9.47 8.27
CA GLY A 38 -0.81 -8.66 9.36
C GLY A 38 -1.10 -7.22 8.95
N LYS A 39 -1.27 -6.37 9.97
CA LYS A 39 -1.39 -4.93 9.83
C LYS A 39 -0.42 -4.25 10.78
N THR A 40 0.15 -3.12 10.38
CA THR A 40 0.92 -2.28 11.29
C THR A 40 -0.03 -1.61 12.29
N GLU A 41 0.53 -1.14 13.41
CA GLU A 41 -0.11 -0.05 14.14
C GLU A 41 -0.21 1.21 13.27
N THR A 42 -0.98 2.20 13.71
CA THR A 42 -1.06 3.48 13.00
C THR A 42 0.31 4.18 13.03
N LEU A 43 0.87 4.43 11.84
CA LEU A 43 2.15 5.09 11.64
C LEU A 43 1.94 6.53 11.17
N LYS A 44 2.91 7.40 11.49
CA LYS A 44 3.00 8.76 10.94
C LYS A 44 3.90 8.76 9.72
N LEU A 45 3.30 8.83 8.55
CA LEU A 45 4.01 8.99 7.28
C LEU A 45 4.27 10.48 7.04
N ASN A 46 5.54 10.85 6.86
CA ASN A 46 5.95 12.20 6.51
C ASN A 46 6.56 12.21 5.11
N ILE A 47 5.93 12.93 4.18
CA ILE A 47 6.46 13.18 2.84
C ILE A 47 6.68 14.68 2.71
N GLU A 48 7.94 15.12 2.68
CA GLU A 48 8.32 16.53 2.53
C GLU A 48 7.57 17.51 3.44
N GLY A 49 7.30 17.10 4.69
CA GLY A 49 6.58 17.91 5.68
C GLY A 49 5.08 17.65 5.77
N HIS A 50 4.50 16.91 4.81
CA HIS A 50 3.11 16.47 4.88
C HIS A 50 2.99 15.20 5.72
N VAL A 51 2.45 15.35 6.92
CA VAL A 51 2.32 14.25 7.89
C VAL A 51 0.90 13.68 7.90
N TYR A 52 0.77 12.37 7.72
CA TYR A 52 -0.50 11.65 7.76
C TYR A 52 -0.42 10.38 8.60
N GLU A 53 -1.53 10.05 9.26
CA GLU A 53 -1.69 8.79 9.99
C GLU A 53 -2.27 7.70 9.07
N ILE A 54 -1.54 6.58 8.95
CA ILE A 54 -1.86 5.47 8.06
C ILE A 54 -1.50 4.13 8.71
N GLU A 55 -2.29 3.09 8.42
CA GLU A 55 -1.98 1.69 8.75
C GLU A 55 -1.61 0.96 7.46
N PHE A 56 -0.56 0.16 7.48
CA PHE A 56 -0.13 -0.66 6.34
C PHE A 56 -0.54 -2.11 6.54
N LEU A 57 -0.81 -2.79 5.42
CA LEU A 57 -0.85 -4.24 5.38
C LEU A 57 0.59 -4.77 5.31
N VAL A 58 0.89 -5.79 6.10
CA VAL A 58 2.20 -6.46 6.07
C VAL A 58 2.09 -7.67 5.14
N ILE A 59 2.92 -7.71 4.12
CA ILE A 59 3.01 -8.78 3.13
C ILE A 59 4.48 -9.15 2.94
N ASP A 60 4.76 -10.39 2.53
CA ASP A 60 6.10 -10.77 2.10
C ASP A 60 6.31 -10.27 0.66
N HIS A 61 7.14 -9.24 0.51
CA HIS A 61 7.41 -8.59 -0.78
C HIS A 61 8.89 -8.24 -0.88
N ASP A 62 9.58 -8.78 -1.89
CA ASP A 62 11.04 -8.71 -1.98
C ASP A 62 11.57 -7.38 -2.53
N ASP A 63 10.75 -6.60 -3.23
CA ASP A 63 11.23 -5.46 -4.04
C ASP A 63 10.99 -4.08 -3.39
N SER A 64 10.14 -3.97 -2.37
CA SER A 64 9.67 -2.68 -1.83
C SER A 64 9.42 -2.75 -0.33
N ASP A 65 9.95 -1.77 0.41
CA ASP A 65 9.73 -1.63 1.86
C ASP A 65 8.31 -1.14 2.21
N GLY A 66 7.65 -0.43 1.29
CA GLY A 66 6.32 0.13 1.50
C GLY A 66 5.65 0.60 0.22
N LEU A 67 4.34 0.43 0.15
CA LEU A 67 3.52 0.78 -1.01
C LEU A 67 2.34 1.63 -0.56
N LEU A 68 2.13 2.76 -1.24
CA LEU A 68 0.97 3.62 -1.02
C LEU A 68 -0.15 3.23 -2.00
N GLY A 69 -1.29 2.82 -1.44
CA GLY A 69 -2.48 2.50 -2.19
C GLY A 69 -3.27 3.75 -2.60
N LEU A 70 -4.30 3.52 -3.44
CA LEU A 70 -5.22 4.58 -3.89
C LEU A 70 -6.00 5.22 -2.72
N ASP A 71 -6.21 4.48 -1.64
CA ASP A 71 -6.85 4.95 -0.41
C ASP A 71 -6.10 6.13 0.21
N TRP A 72 -4.76 6.08 0.20
CA TRP A 72 -3.93 7.19 0.69
C TRP A 72 -4.08 8.43 -0.21
N PHE A 73 -4.07 8.29 -1.54
CA PHE A 73 -4.28 9.40 -2.46
C PHE A 73 -5.66 10.03 -2.29
N MET A 74 -6.71 9.21 -2.16
CA MET A 74 -8.08 9.69 -1.92
C MET A 74 -8.20 10.43 -0.58
N ARG A 75 -7.54 9.95 0.48
CA ARG A 75 -7.58 10.57 1.82
C ARG A 75 -6.86 11.91 1.85
N THR A 76 -5.71 12.01 1.20
CA THR A 76 -4.85 13.20 1.24
C THR A 76 -5.22 14.25 0.18
N GLY A 77 -5.93 13.84 -0.88
CA GLY A 77 -6.13 14.65 -2.08
C GLY A 77 -4.84 14.83 -2.89
N ALA A 78 -3.81 14.05 -2.59
CA ALA A 78 -2.58 14.05 -3.37
C ALA A 78 -2.80 13.39 -4.74
N SER A 79 -1.99 13.76 -5.72
CA SER A 79 -1.98 13.16 -7.05
C SER A 79 -0.56 13.04 -7.56
N LEU A 80 -0.25 11.93 -8.22
CA LEU A 80 1.04 11.73 -8.87
C LEU A 80 1.01 12.40 -10.26
N LYS A 81 2.04 13.18 -10.58
CA LYS A 81 2.29 13.71 -11.92
C LYS A 81 3.57 13.11 -12.49
N PRO A 82 3.49 11.99 -13.24
CA PRO A 82 4.68 11.30 -13.73
C PRO A 82 5.54 12.13 -14.67
N SER A 83 4.91 12.94 -15.55
CA SER A 83 5.63 13.80 -16.51
C SER A 83 6.48 14.88 -15.84
N GLU A 84 6.02 15.36 -14.68
CA GLU A 84 6.69 16.39 -13.88
C GLU A 84 7.55 15.78 -12.77
N ARG A 85 7.52 14.45 -12.61
CA ARG A 85 8.15 13.70 -11.52
C ARG A 85 7.80 14.32 -10.16
N SER A 86 6.54 14.66 -9.98
CA SER A 86 6.07 15.37 -8.79
C SER A 86 4.86 14.69 -8.17
N LEU A 87 4.71 14.94 -6.87
CA LEU A 87 3.52 14.66 -6.11
C LEU A 87 2.82 15.98 -5.84
N LYS A 88 1.61 16.15 -6.38
CA LYS A 88 0.80 17.34 -6.21
C LYS A 88 -0.14 17.16 -5.02
N PHE A 89 0.10 17.91 -3.95
CA PHE A 89 -0.82 18.05 -2.83
C PHE A 89 -1.82 19.18 -3.09
N PRO A 90 -2.92 19.29 -2.32
CA PRO A 90 -3.87 20.39 -2.47
C PRO A 90 -3.26 21.78 -2.29
N CYS A 91 -2.25 21.91 -1.41
CA CYS A 91 -1.64 23.19 -1.07
C CYS A 91 -0.35 23.48 -1.85
N GLU A 92 0.36 22.45 -2.30
CA GLU A 92 1.69 22.60 -2.89
C GLU A 92 2.06 21.41 -3.78
N GLU A 93 3.28 21.47 -4.33
CA GLU A 93 3.80 20.45 -5.22
C GLU A 93 5.22 20.08 -4.82
N VAL A 94 5.42 18.78 -4.63
CA VAL A 94 6.68 18.20 -4.19
C VAL A 94 7.34 17.52 -5.38
N TYR A 95 8.58 17.89 -5.70
CA TYR A 95 9.35 17.26 -6.77
C TYR A 95 10.14 16.07 -6.22
N LEU A 96 9.99 14.92 -6.87
CA LEU A 96 10.65 13.68 -6.49
C LEU A 96 12.06 13.66 -7.09
N GLU A 97 13.06 13.45 -6.24
CA GLU A 97 14.44 13.28 -6.68
C GLU A 97 14.60 11.96 -7.43
N VAL A 98 15.33 11.98 -8.54
CA VAL A 98 15.76 10.75 -9.23
C VAL A 98 17.14 10.40 -8.71
N SER A 99 17.24 9.33 -7.92
CA SER A 99 18.54 8.71 -7.69
C SER A 99 19.06 8.17 -9.03
N GLU A 100 20.30 8.50 -9.41
CA GLU A 100 20.94 8.09 -10.68
C GLU A 100 21.06 6.57 -10.89
N LYS A 101 20.55 5.75 -9.97
CA LYS A 101 20.55 4.30 -10.08
C LYS A 101 19.37 3.81 -10.95
N GLU A 102 19.76 3.48 -12.18
CA GLU A 102 19.19 2.45 -13.03
C GLU A 102 17.80 2.72 -13.61
N TYR A 103 17.81 3.47 -14.71
CA TYR A 103 17.09 2.97 -15.87
C TYR A 103 17.66 1.58 -16.20
N CYS A 104 16.98 0.52 -15.78
CA CYS A 104 17.13 -0.78 -16.39
C CYS A 104 16.69 -0.63 -17.86
N ASN A 105 17.65 -0.27 -18.73
CA ASN A 105 17.49 -0.40 -20.16
C ASN A 105 17.26 -1.88 -20.45
N LYS A 106 16.01 -2.25 -20.77
CA LYS A 106 15.65 -3.48 -21.46
C LYS A 106 15.14 -3.13 -22.85
#